data_AF-A0A849HY88-F1
#
_entry.id   AF-A0A849HY88-F1
#
_cell.length_a   1.000
_cell.length_b   1.000
_cell.length_c   1.000
_cell.angle_alpha   90.00
_cell.angle_beta   90.00
_cell.angle_gamma   90.00
#
_symmetry.space_group_name_H-M   'P 1'
#
loop_
_entity.id
_entity.type
_entity.pdbx_description
1 polymer ?
#
loop_
_entity_poly.entity_id
_entity_poly.type
_entity_poly.pdbx_seq_one_letter_code
_entity_poly.pdbx_strand_id
1 'polypeptide(L)'
;MSEYQYYEFCRIGSPLSAEARKTMQSLSSRAKVSTHGASYTYNYGDFRGKPAELVLNYFDVFFYISNFGTLRLIFKYPENQITEEEIEKYRIKHVIHYQKHEQYGLLTIDINNEEGFGWTEGEGLLADLLPLYDEIKDNHYHFLQVVSAVHDHFMGENSNTLSNLLTKNTLSSAEKTFVACVGL
;
A
#
# COMPACT_ATOMS: atom_id res chain seq x y z
N MET A 1 8.42 -3.54 22.67
CA MET A 1 7.09 -3.22 22.15
C MET A 1 6.39 -4.52 21.81
N SER A 2 5.09 -4.64 22.04
CA SER A 2 4.32 -5.78 21.54
C SER A 2 4.28 -5.70 20.01
N GLU A 3 4.39 -6.84 19.34
CA GLU A 3 4.24 -6.94 17.89
C GLU A 3 2.85 -6.44 17.48
N TYR A 4 2.78 -5.66 16.39
CA TYR A 4 1.53 -5.27 15.73
C TYR A 4 1.73 -5.29 14.22
N GLN A 5 0.87 -6.03 13.54
CA GLN A 5 0.85 -6.16 12.08
C GLN A 5 -0.60 -6.11 11.59
N TYR A 6 -0.87 -5.24 10.64
CA TYR A 6 -2.19 -5.05 10.04
C TYR A 6 -2.13 -5.27 8.55
N TYR A 7 -3.08 -6.05 8.04
CA TYR A 7 -3.22 -6.38 6.62
C TYR A 7 -4.65 -6.06 6.21
N GLU A 8 -4.82 -5.38 5.09
CA GLU A 8 -6.13 -5.06 4.54
C GLU A 8 -6.11 -5.17 3.02
N PHE A 9 -7.17 -5.77 2.49
CA PHE A 9 -7.40 -5.97 1.07
C PHE A 9 -8.71 -5.30 0.69
N CYS A 10 -8.74 -4.59 -0.44
CA CYS A 10 -9.92 -3.93 -0.97
C CYS A 10 -10.12 -4.22 -2.45
N ARG A 11 -11.36 -4.50 -2.82
CA ARG A 11 -11.84 -4.63 -4.19
C ARG A 11 -12.63 -3.37 -4.55
N ILE A 12 -12.27 -2.76 -5.67
CA ILE A 12 -12.85 -1.50 -6.16
C ILE A 12 -13.98 -1.81 -7.14
N GLY A 13 -15.07 -1.03 -7.06
CA GLY A 13 -16.15 -1.04 -8.05
C GLY A 13 -17.06 -2.27 -8.06
N SER A 14 -16.77 -3.32 -7.29
CA SER A 14 -17.64 -4.50 -7.18
C SER A 14 -17.48 -5.23 -5.85
N PRO A 15 -18.55 -5.88 -5.34
CA PRO A 15 -18.45 -6.70 -4.13
C PRO A 15 -17.61 -7.95 -4.38
N LEU A 16 -17.02 -8.49 -3.31
CA LEU A 16 -16.35 -9.78 -3.35
C LEU A 16 -17.32 -10.92 -3.71
N SER A 17 -16.85 -11.86 -4.53
CA SER A 17 -17.59 -13.10 -4.81
C SER A 17 -17.71 -13.96 -3.55
N ALA A 18 -18.71 -14.86 -3.52
CA ALA A 18 -18.88 -15.79 -2.41
C ALA A 18 -17.64 -16.69 -2.21
N GLU A 19 -17.00 -17.08 -3.31
CA GLU A 19 -15.74 -17.82 -3.30
C GLU A 19 -14.61 -17.01 -2.67
N ALA A 20 -14.40 -15.77 -3.12
CA ALA A 20 -13.37 -14.89 -2.57
C ALA A 20 -13.55 -14.71 -1.05
N ARG A 21 -14.78 -14.47 -0.58
CA ARG A 21 -15.08 -14.35 0.86
C ARG A 21 -14.74 -15.62 1.63
N LYS A 22 -15.12 -16.80 1.11
CA LYS A 22 -14.81 -18.09 1.73
C LYS A 22 -13.30 -18.33 1.78
N THR A 23 -12.58 -18.02 0.71
CA THR A 23 -11.12 -18.11 0.65
C THR A 23 -10.52 -17.21 1.75
N MET A 24 -10.93 -15.95 1.85
CA MET A 24 -10.41 -15.04 2.88
C MET A 24 -10.66 -15.51 4.31
N GLN A 25 -11.86 -16.05 4.59
CA GLN A 25 -12.19 -16.62 5.90
C GLN A 25 -11.34 -17.85 6.23
N SER A 26 -10.96 -18.65 5.23
CA SER A 26 -10.15 -19.85 5.44
C SER A 26 -8.67 -19.57 5.73
N LEU A 27 -8.16 -18.40 5.36
CA LEU A 27 -6.75 -18.04 5.53
C LEU A 27 -6.38 -17.83 7.01
N SER A 28 -7.31 -17.33 7.83
CA SER A 28 -7.08 -17.07 9.24
C SER A 28 -8.38 -16.94 10.02
N SER A 29 -8.40 -17.45 11.25
CA SER A 29 -9.50 -17.20 12.19
C SER A 29 -9.63 -15.72 12.60
N ARG A 30 -8.61 -14.90 12.32
CA ARG A 30 -8.60 -13.44 12.56
C ARG A 30 -9.21 -12.63 11.42
N ALA A 31 -9.69 -13.29 10.36
CA ALA A 31 -10.25 -12.63 9.19
C ALA A 31 -11.48 -11.79 9.56
N LYS A 32 -11.42 -10.48 9.30
CA LYS A 32 -12.58 -9.60 9.24
C LYS A 32 -12.93 -9.37 7.78
N VAL A 33 -13.91 -10.10 7.25
CA VAL A 33 -14.32 -10.01 5.85
C VAL A 33 -15.53 -9.10 5.71
N SER A 34 -15.44 -8.11 4.82
CA SER A 34 -16.50 -7.16 4.49
C SER A 34 -17.05 -7.42 3.07
N THR A 35 -17.99 -6.59 2.63
CA THR A 35 -18.57 -6.70 1.29
C THR A 35 -17.52 -6.52 0.19
N HIS A 36 -16.55 -5.62 0.40
CA HIS A 36 -15.55 -5.20 -0.57
C HIS A 36 -14.12 -5.56 -0.17
N GLY A 37 -13.90 -6.12 1.02
CA GLY A 37 -12.54 -6.29 1.54
C GLY A 37 -12.38 -7.39 2.57
N ALA A 38 -11.15 -7.58 3.02
CA ALA A 38 -10.82 -8.43 4.14
C ALA A 38 -9.62 -7.83 4.89
N SER A 39 -9.67 -7.83 6.21
CA SER A 39 -8.55 -7.41 7.05
C SER A 39 -8.16 -8.44 8.10
N TYR A 40 -6.91 -8.36 8.53
CA TYR A 40 -6.29 -9.23 9.51
C TYR A 40 -5.38 -8.42 10.42
N THR A 41 -5.53 -8.59 11.73
CA THR A 41 -4.67 -7.94 12.72
C THR A 41 -3.94 -9.01 13.52
N TYR A 42 -2.61 -8.94 13.58
CA TYR A 42 -1.75 -9.87 14.32
C TYR A 42 -0.97 -9.11 15.39
N ASN A 43 -0.93 -9.70 16.58
CA ASN A 43 -0.05 -9.26 17.68
C ASN A 43 1.06 -10.29 18.00
N TYR A 44 1.17 -11.30 17.14
CA TYR A 44 2.18 -12.36 17.13
C TYR A 44 2.01 -13.18 15.84
N GLY A 45 3.13 -13.59 15.25
CA GLY A 45 3.14 -14.40 14.04
C GLY A 45 2.69 -13.62 12.80
N ASP A 46 2.57 -14.30 11.66
CA ASP A 46 2.42 -13.64 10.36
C ASP A 46 1.19 -14.12 9.59
N PHE A 47 0.74 -13.29 8.65
CA PHE A 47 -0.25 -13.64 7.66
C PHE A 47 0.29 -14.71 6.71
N ARG A 48 -0.45 -15.84 6.60
CA ARG A 48 -0.02 -17.00 5.81
C ARG A 48 -0.30 -16.89 4.32
N GLY A 49 -1.14 -15.94 3.91
CA GLY A 49 -1.46 -15.72 2.51
C GLY A 49 -0.33 -14.98 1.79
N LYS A 50 -0.34 -15.01 0.47
CA LYS A 50 0.59 -14.23 -0.36
C LYS A 50 -0.12 -13.01 -0.91
N PRO A 51 0.19 -11.79 -0.43
CA PRO A 51 -0.58 -10.60 -0.79
C PRO A 51 -0.70 -10.36 -2.30
N ALA A 52 0.41 -10.47 -3.05
CA ALA A 52 0.41 -10.28 -4.49
C ALA A 52 -0.53 -11.27 -5.24
N GLU A 53 -0.52 -12.56 -4.85
CA GLU A 53 -1.42 -13.56 -5.44
C GLU A 53 -2.89 -13.28 -5.11
N LEU A 54 -3.18 -12.84 -3.87
CA LEU A 54 -4.54 -12.48 -3.47
C LEU A 54 -5.06 -11.24 -4.20
N VAL A 55 -4.19 -10.24 -4.38
CA VAL A 55 -4.50 -9.06 -5.19
C VAL A 55 -4.79 -9.47 -6.63
N LEU A 56 -3.91 -10.23 -7.28
CA LEU A 56 -4.16 -10.67 -8.67
C LEU A 56 -5.51 -11.35 -8.84
N ASN A 57 -5.83 -12.30 -7.94
CA ASN A 57 -7.01 -13.14 -8.08
C ASN A 57 -8.32 -12.48 -7.60
N TYR A 58 -8.28 -11.65 -6.56
CA TYR A 58 -9.50 -11.26 -5.82
C TYR A 58 -9.64 -9.77 -5.49
N PHE A 59 -8.56 -8.97 -5.49
CA PHE A 59 -8.60 -7.59 -5.00
C PHE A 59 -7.94 -6.61 -5.96
N ASP A 60 -8.09 -5.31 -5.71
CA ASP A 60 -7.44 -4.28 -6.53
C ASP A 60 -6.42 -3.49 -5.72
N VAL A 61 -6.56 -3.43 -4.40
CA VAL A 61 -5.64 -2.76 -3.49
C VAL A 61 -5.32 -3.66 -2.30
N PHE A 62 -4.06 -3.64 -1.88
CA PHE A 62 -3.60 -4.21 -0.62
C PHE A 62 -2.81 -3.18 0.17
N PHE A 63 -3.02 -3.17 1.48
CA PHE A 63 -2.30 -2.37 2.45
C PHE A 63 -1.79 -3.27 3.57
N TYR A 64 -0.55 -3.03 3.97
CA TYR A 64 0.05 -3.62 5.14
C TYR A 64 0.84 -2.56 5.90
N ILE A 65 0.74 -2.60 7.22
CA ILE A 65 1.54 -1.76 8.12
C ILE A 65 1.90 -2.52 9.38
N SER A 66 3.09 -2.26 9.90
CA SER A 66 3.57 -2.82 11.16
C SER A 66 4.25 -1.76 12.00
N ASN A 67 4.21 -1.92 13.32
CA ASN A 67 4.92 -1.04 14.23
C ASN A 67 6.45 -1.19 14.17
N PHE A 68 6.94 -2.25 13.51
CA PHE A 68 8.34 -2.47 13.19
C PHE A 68 8.83 -1.65 11.99
N GLY A 69 8.02 -0.73 11.47
CA GLY A 69 8.47 0.22 10.45
C GLY A 69 8.37 -0.29 9.03
N THR A 70 7.52 -1.29 8.76
CA THR A 70 7.23 -1.71 7.38
C THR A 70 5.83 -1.29 6.99
N LEU A 71 5.70 -0.61 5.84
CA LEU A 71 4.45 -0.29 5.16
C LEU A 71 4.54 -0.82 3.73
N ARG A 72 3.51 -1.54 3.28
CA ARG A 72 3.40 -2.02 1.91
C ARG A 72 2.05 -1.64 1.31
N LEU A 73 2.08 -1.10 0.11
CA LEU A 73 0.91 -0.91 -0.75
C LEU A 73 1.10 -1.72 -2.04
N ILE A 74 0.04 -2.37 -2.51
CA ILE A 74 0.00 -2.99 -3.84
C ILE A 74 -1.25 -2.51 -4.53
N PHE A 75 -1.10 -1.98 -5.74
CA PHE A 75 -2.20 -1.59 -6.61
C PHE A 75 -2.20 -2.45 -7.87
N LYS A 76 -3.36 -3.05 -8.17
CA LYS A 76 -3.60 -3.79 -9.40
C LYS A 76 -4.33 -2.94 -10.42
N TYR A 77 -3.74 -2.82 -11.59
CA TYR A 77 -4.35 -2.17 -12.73
C TYR A 77 -4.48 -3.14 -13.89
N PRO A 78 -5.54 -3.07 -14.71
CA PRO A 78 -5.53 -3.63 -16.05
C PRO A 78 -4.32 -3.12 -16.85
N GLU A 79 -3.72 -3.98 -17.68
CA GLU A 79 -2.52 -3.64 -18.46
C GLU A 79 -2.69 -2.39 -19.34
N ASN A 80 -3.92 -2.08 -19.76
CA ASN A 80 -4.21 -0.93 -20.62
C ASN A 80 -4.47 0.38 -19.86
N GLN A 81 -4.49 0.38 -18.51
CA GLN A 81 -4.76 1.58 -17.71
C GLN A 81 -3.50 2.35 -17.33
N ILE A 82 -2.38 1.65 -17.13
CA ILE A 82 -1.08 2.26 -16.82
C ILE A 82 0.00 1.58 -17.65
N THR A 83 1.02 2.34 -18.06
CA THR A 83 2.14 1.81 -18.84
C THR A 83 3.35 1.57 -17.92
N GLU A 84 3.96 0.39 -18.06
CA GLU A 84 5.21 0.03 -17.37
C GLU A 84 6.29 1.11 -17.57
N GLU A 85 6.39 1.65 -18.78
CA GLU A 85 7.34 2.71 -19.16
C GLU A 85 7.20 3.99 -18.33
N GLU A 86 5.98 4.38 -17.95
CA GLU A 86 5.76 5.57 -17.11
C GLU A 86 6.11 5.29 -15.65
N ILE A 87 5.75 4.11 -15.14
CA ILE A 87 6.03 3.71 -13.76
C ILE A 87 7.53 3.47 -13.54
N GLU A 88 8.23 2.90 -14.52
CA GLU A 88 9.67 2.61 -14.43
C GLU A 88 10.53 3.88 -14.26
N LYS A 89 10.04 5.06 -14.65
CA LYS A 89 10.71 6.34 -14.38
C LYS A 89 10.85 6.65 -12.89
N TYR A 90 9.97 6.08 -12.06
CA TYR A 90 9.94 6.25 -10.61
C TYR A 90 10.49 5.02 -9.88
N ARG A 91 11.10 4.06 -10.60
CA ARG A 91 11.58 2.83 -9.99
C ARG A 91 12.67 3.11 -8.97
N ILE A 92 12.47 2.59 -7.77
CA ILE A 92 13.45 2.61 -6.69
C ILE A 92 13.61 1.17 -6.21
N LYS A 93 14.84 0.67 -6.23
CA LYS A 93 15.14 -0.73 -5.89
C LYS A 93 14.60 -1.06 -4.49
N HIS A 94 13.78 -2.12 -4.40
CA HIS A 94 13.11 -2.58 -3.17
C HIS A 94 12.06 -1.62 -2.58
N VAL A 95 11.73 -0.51 -3.24
CA VAL A 95 10.74 0.46 -2.76
C VAL A 95 9.60 0.60 -3.74
N ILE A 96 9.86 1.08 -4.96
CA ILE A 96 8.85 1.24 -6.01
C ILE A 96 9.20 0.25 -7.12
N HIS A 97 8.31 -0.70 -7.37
CA HIS A 97 8.49 -1.64 -8.47
C HIS A 97 7.17 -2.03 -9.12
N TYR A 98 7.23 -2.27 -10.42
CA TYR A 98 6.11 -2.74 -11.22
C TYR A 98 6.34 -4.19 -11.67
N GLN A 99 5.30 -5.00 -11.63
CA GLN A 99 5.33 -6.37 -12.13
C GLN A 99 4.18 -6.59 -13.10
N LYS A 100 4.55 -6.92 -14.34
CA LYS A 100 3.59 -7.23 -15.39
C LYS A 100 3.11 -8.68 -15.30
N HIS A 101 1.80 -8.86 -15.43
CA HIS A 101 1.11 -10.13 -15.60
C HIS A 101 0.28 -10.09 -16.90
N GLU A 102 -0.25 -11.23 -17.36
CA GLU A 102 -0.86 -11.33 -18.70
C GLU A 102 -1.95 -10.31 -19.02
N GLN A 103 -2.77 -9.92 -18.05
CA GLN A 103 -3.88 -8.96 -18.25
C GLN A 103 -3.84 -7.78 -17.28
N TYR A 104 -2.90 -7.80 -16.34
CA TYR A 104 -2.83 -6.89 -15.21
C TYR A 104 -1.38 -6.51 -14.92
N GLY A 105 -1.18 -5.39 -14.26
CA GLY A 105 0.08 -5.03 -13.63
C GLY A 105 -0.10 -4.75 -12.16
N LEU A 106 0.91 -5.11 -11.37
CA LEU A 106 1.00 -4.77 -9.96
C LEU A 106 2.05 -3.68 -9.78
N LEU A 107 1.61 -2.53 -9.28
CA LEU A 107 2.52 -1.53 -8.71
C LEU A 107 2.63 -1.80 -7.21
N THR A 108 3.83 -2.06 -6.74
CA THR A 108 4.13 -2.29 -5.32
C THR A 108 4.99 -1.17 -4.79
N ILE A 109 4.61 -0.67 -3.62
CA ILE A 109 5.33 0.32 -2.83
C ILE A 109 5.67 -0.31 -1.48
N ASP A 110 6.95 -0.32 -1.15
CA ASP A 110 7.52 -0.88 0.06
C ASP A 110 8.34 0.19 0.78
N ILE A 111 7.86 0.64 1.93
CA ILE A 111 8.62 1.53 2.81
C ILE A 111 9.07 0.74 4.04
N ASN A 112 10.35 0.86 4.34
CA ASN A 112 10.96 0.29 5.54
C ASN A 112 11.72 1.39 6.29
N ASN A 113 11.46 1.50 7.58
CA ASN A 113 12.23 2.29 8.53
C ASN A 113 12.70 1.35 9.66
N GLU A 114 14.02 1.18 9.80
CA GLU A 114 14.60 0.30 10.82
C GLU A 114 14.29 0.77 12.25
N GLU A 115 14.03 2.06 12.45
CA GLU A 115 13.64 2.61 13.76
C GLU A 115 12.18 2.31 14.14
N GLY A 116 11.37 1.82 13.19
CA GLY A 116 9.94 1.61 13.37
C GLY A 116 9.10 2.85 13.05
N PHE A 117 7.77 2.68 13.02
CA PHE A 117 6.83 3.80 12.89
C PHE A 117 6.22 4.22 14.24
N GLY A 118 6.74 3.72 15.35
CA GLY A 118 6.24 4.04 16.70
C GLY A 118 4.88 3.40 16.99
N TRP A 119 3.93 4.20 17.51
CA TRP A 119 2.57 3.74 17.76
C TRP A 119 1.81 3.65 16.43
N THR A 120 1.29 2.46 16.11
CA THR A 120 0.68 2.17 14.81
C THR A 120 -0.66 1.48 15.01
N GLU A 121 -1.68 1.97 14.31
CA GLU A 121 -3.00 1.34 14.19
C GLU A 121 -3.44 1.47 12.73
N GLY A 122 -3.62 0.33 12.06
CA GLY A 122 -3.88 0.26 10.62
C GLY A 122 -5.35 0.36 10.26
N GLU A 123 -6.26 0.06 11.20
CA GLU A 123 -7.69 0.04 10.96
C GLU A 123 -8.21 1.39 10.39
N GLY A 124 -8.82 1.35 9.22
CA GLY A 124 -9.42 2.51 8.55
C GLY A 124 -8.48 3.29 7.64
N LEU A 125 -7.15 3.11 7.77
CA LEU A 125 -6.17 3.85 6.96
C LEU A 125 -6.30 3.54 5.46
N LEU A 126 -6.60 2.28 5.09
CA LEU A 126 -6.73 1.95 3.67
C LEU A 126 -7.83 2.79 3.00
N ALA A 127 -8.95 3.05 3.67
CA ALA A 127 -10.05 3.83 3.10
C ALA A 127 -9.60 5.25 2.71
N ASP A 128 -8.75 5.87 3.53
CA ASP A 128 -8.17 7.19 3.27
C ASP A 128 -7.05 7.16 2.22
N LEU A 129 -6.44 5.99 1.98
CA LEU A 129 -5.42 5.77 0.96
C LEU A 129 -5.99 5.35 -0.41
N LEU A 130 -7.25 4.90 -0.48
CA LEU A 130 -7.90 4.50 -1.73
C LEU A 130 -7.84 5.56 -2.85
N PRO A 131 -7.92 6.88 -2.59
CA PRO A 131 -7.79 7.88 -3.65
C PRO A 131 -6.47 7.80 -4.42
N LEU A 132 -5.38 7.29 -3.83
CA LEU A 132 -4.10 7.07 -4.52
C LEU A 132 -4.25 6.12 -5.72
N TYR A 133 -5.21 5.19 -5.65
CA TYR A 133 -5.50 4.29 -6.76
C TYR A 133 -5.98 5.06 -8.00
N ASP A 134 -6.93 5.97 -7.81
CA ASP A 134 -7.47 6.76 -8.90
C ASP A 134 -6.46 7.83 -9.37
N GLU A 135 -5.67 8.43 -8.47
CA GLU A 135 -4.60 9.36 -8.84
C GLU A 135 -3.59 8.72 -9.82
N ILE A 136 -3.09 7.52 -9.50
CA ILE A 136 -2.14 6.80 -10.37
C ILE A 136 -2.81 6.39 -11.68
N LYS A 137 -4.05 5.89 -11.62
CA LYS A 137 -4.84 5.50 -12.80
C LYS A 137 -5.09 6.67 -13.75
N ASP A 138 -5.26 7.87 -13.21
CA ASP A 138 -5.45 9.10 -13.99
C ASP A 138 -4.11 9.72 -14.45
N ASN A 139 -2.99 9.01 -14.32
CA ASN A 139 -1.63 9.44 -14.65
C ASN A 139 -1.09 10.58 -13.78
N HIS A 140 -1.62 10.76 -12.56
CA HIS A 140 -1.08 11.67 -11.56
C HIS A 140 -0.06 10.95 -10.67
N TYR A 141 1.20 10.94 -11.10
CA TYR A 141 2.30 10.24 -10.42
C TYR A 141 2.98 11.05 -9.30
N HIS A 142 2.35 12.11 -8.79
CA HIS A 142 2.90 12.92 -7.69
C HIS A 142 3.16 12.06 -6.45
N PHE A 143 2.27 11.12 -6.15
CA PHE A 143 2.44 10.19 -5.04
C PHE A 143 3.74 9.39 -5.13
N LEU A 144 4.18 8.97 -6.33
CA LEU A 144 5.45 8.25 -6.48
C LEU A 144 6.67 9.13 -6.15
N GLN A 145 6.57 10.45 -6.36
CA GLN A 145 7.58 11.42 -5.93
C GLN A 145 7.57 11.57 -4.40
N VAL A 146 6.39 11.55 -3.77
CA VAL A 146 6.26 11.56 -2.31
C VAL A 146 6.92 10.33 -1.71
N VAL A 147 6.66 9.15 -2.28
CA VAL A 147 7.29 7.88 -1.85
C VAL A 147 8.82 7.96 -1.96
N SER A 148 9.35 8.50 -3.06
CA SER A 148 10.79 8.74 -3.22
C SER A 148 11.35 9.66 -2.13
N ALA A 149 10.68 10.78 -1.85
CA ALA A 149 11.14 11.72 -0.83
C ALA A 149 11.11 11.11 0.59
N VAL A 150 10.10 10.28 0.88
CA VAL A 150 9.99 9.54 2.15
C VAL A 150 11.12 8.52 2.27
N HIS A 151 11.41 7.78 1.20
CA HIS A 151 12.53 6.84 1.17
C HIS A 151 13.87 7.53 1.41
N ASP A 152 14.14 8.61 0.67
CA ASP A 152 15.34 9.43 0.80
C ASP A 152 15.54 9.93 2.24
N HIS A 153 14.45 10.40 2.88
CA HIS A 153 14.45 10.81 4.28
C HIS A 153 14.89 9.68 5.23
N PHE A 154 14.35 8.46 5.08
CA PHE A 154 14.73 7.33 5.91
C PHE A 154 16.14 6.81 5.62
N MET A 155 16.65 6.99 4.40
CA MET A 155 18.04 6.67 4.07
C MET A 155 19.03 7.73 4.58
N GLY A 156 18.54 8.83 5.17
CA GLY A 156 19.37 9.98 5.58
C GLY A 156 19.92 10.77 4.38
N GLU A 157 19.44 10.47 3.18
CA GLU A 157 19.81 11.12 1.95
C GLU A 157 18.84 12.30 1.74
N ASN A 158 19.29 13.53 1.98
CA ASN A 158 18.61 14.73 1.52
C ASN A 158 17.24 15.09 2.16
N SER A 159 17.24 15.36 3.47
CA SER A 159 16.10 15.86 4.27
C SER A 159 15.32 17.04 3.65
N ASN A 160 15.98 17.89 2.86
CA ASN A 160 15.36 19.08 2.26
C ASN A 160 14.26 18.78 1.23
N THR A 161 14.31 17.62 0.54
CA THR A 161 13.32 17.27 -0.49
C THR A 161 11.94 17.07 0.13
N LEU A 162 11.87 16.32 1.23
CA LEU A 162 10.62 16.07 1.94
C LEU A 162 10.09 17.34 2.58
N SER A 163 10.96 18.15 3.20
CA SER A 163 10.57 19.47 3.74
C SER A 163 9.98 20.40 2.67
N ASN A 164 10.55 20.42 1.46
CA ASN A 164 10.05 21.23 0.35
C ASN A 164 8.70 20.75 -0.19
N LEU A 165 8.45 19.43 -0.19
CA LEU A 165 7.16 18.84 -0.55
C LEU A 165 6.09 19.18 0.48
N LEU A 166 6.39 19.02 1.78
CA LEU A 166 5.45 19.32 2.86
C LEU A 166 5.08 20.81 2.93
N THR A 167 6.06 21.70 2.75
CA THR A 167 5.86 23.15 2.89
C THR A 167 5.04 23.78 1.76
N LYS A 168 5.05 23.20 0.56
CA LYS A 168 4.26 23.70 -0.57
C LYS A 168 2.76 23.37 -0.47
N ASN A 169 2.35 22.55 0.50
CA ASN A 169 0.97 22.08 0.70
C ASN A 169 0.32 21.53 -0.57
N THR A 170 1.12 20.92 -1.45
CA THR A 170 0.68 20.32 -2.73
C THR A 170 0.17 18.90 -2.57
N LEU A 171 0.28 18.32 -1.36
CA LEU A 171 -0.13 16.95 -1.12
C LEU A 171 -1.66 16.82 -1.14
N SER A 172 -2.14 15.80 -1.84
CA SER A 172 -3.53 15.33 -1.75
C SER A 172 -3.85 14.84 -0.33
N SER A 173 -5.14 14.66 -0.02
CA SER A 173 -5.53 14.12 1.28
C SER A 173 -4.95 12.73 1.52
N ALA A 174 -4.91 11.89 0.49
CA ALA A 174 -4.42 10.52 0.60
C ALA A 174 -2.89 10.46 0.71
N GLU A 175 -2.18 11.36 0.01
CA GLU A 175 -0.73 11.51 0.17
C GLU A 175 -0.36 11.98 1.58
N LYS A 176 -1.13 12.90 2.18
CA LYS A 176 -0.95 13.31 3.58
C LYS A 176 -1.16 12.14 4.54
N THR A 177 -2.19 11.33 4.32
CA THR A 177 -2.41 10.11 5.10
C THR A 177 -1.22 9.16 4.98
N PHE A 178 -0.70 8.94 3.78
CA PHE A 178 0.48 8.09 3.58
C PHE A 178 1.70 8.57 4.36
N VAL A 179 2.00 9.87 4.30
CA VAL A 179 3.12 10.48 5.05
C VAL A 179 2.91 10.31 6.56
N ALA A 180 1.69 10.53 7.06
CA ALA A 180 1.37 10.34 8.47
C ALA A 180 1.51 8.87 8.92
N CYS A 181 1.20 7.90 8.05
CA CYS A 181 1.34 6.47 8.35
C CYS A 181 2.80 6.08 8.67
N VAL A 182 3.76 6.78 8.07
CA VAL A 182 5.20 6.52 8.27
C VAL A 182 5.82 7.42 9.35
N GLY A 183 5.00 8.20 10.07
CA GLY A 183 5.43 9.01 11.21
C GLY A 183 6.04 10.37 10.86
N LEU A 184 5.74 10.91 9.67
CA LEU A 184 6.26 12.18 9.16
C LEU A 184 5.18 13.27 9.06
#